data_AF-A0A167XD72-F1
#
_entry.id   AF-A0A167XD72-F1
#
_cell.length_a   1.000
_cell.length_b   1.000
_cell.length_c   1.000
_cell.angle_alpha   90.00
_cell.angle_beta   90.00
_cell.angle_gamma   90.00
#
_symmetry.space_group_name_H-M   'P 1'
#
loop_
_entity.id
_entity.type
_entity.pdbx_description
1 polymer ?
#
loop_
_entity_poly.entity_id
_entity_poly.type
_entity_poly.pdbx_seq_one_letter_code
_entity_poly.pdbx_strand_id
1 'polypeptide(L)'
;MHLLLNFTRQLTGPTIIGCDNQAVIRGLNNQQSHSGHHLLDHIHKLEEQLHAKQDIHWVPGHKDFEPNERADREAKDAAQKLTSPAKDLPVCLRKKVLPASVAALRQEYAAKLKRKWTKCWRKSPRRTRTAQAAPTPDQMCGLTHTSQLRDGARNDRALTGHAPLKQHLHRIKCADSPICPSCEMEPETTAHFLIWPPGRCCVPCNHQAPSARKEAPILG
;
A
#
# COMPACT_ATOMS: atom_id res chain seq x y z
N MET A 1 -8.64 15.93 26.26
CA MET A 1 -8.47 16.09 27.72
C MET A 1 -7.86 17.44 28.14
N HIS A 2 -6.77 17.95 27.54
CA HIS A 2 -6.20 19.25 27.97
C HIS A 2 -7.20 20.43 27.98
N LEU A 3 -8.09 20.53 26.98
CA LEU A 3 -9.13 21.55 26.99
C LEU A 3 -10.08 21.39 28.18
N LEU A 4 -10.39 20.15 28.58
CA LEU A 4 -11.22 19.86 29.74
C LEU A 4 -10.56 20.29 31.06
N LEU A 5 -9.22 20.30 31.14
CA LEU A 5 -8.51 20.82 32.31
C LEU A 5 -8.82 22.30 32.56
N ASN A 6 -8.98 23.09 31.51
CA ASN A 6 -9.37 24.50 31.64
C ASN A 6 -10.81 24.65 32.16
N PHE A 7 -11.64 23.61 31.99
CA PHE A 7 -13.02 23.53 32.46
C PHE A 7 -13.16 22.73 33.76
N THR A 8 -12.08 22.24 34.39
CA THR A 8 -12.13 21.37 35.58
C THR A 8 -12.96 21.92 36.72
N ARG A 9 -12.95 23.24 36.94
CA ARG A 9 -13.79 23.91 37.95
C ARG A 9 -15.28 23.94 37.61
N GLN A 10 -15.66 23.60 36.38
CA GLN A 10 -17.03 23.61 35.86
C GLN A 10 -17.57 22.20 35.58
N LEU A 11 -16.73 21.16 35.63
CA LEU A 11 -17.15 19.78 35.45
C LEU A 11 -17.77 19.27 36.76
N THR A 12 -19.10 19.30 36.84
CA THR A 12 -19.85 18.86 38.02
C THR A 12 -20.35 17.41 37.94
N GLY A 13 -20.09 16.71 36.83
CA GLY A 13 -20.60 15.36 36.58
C GLY A 13 -19.69 14.50 35.71
N PRO A 14 -20.07 13.23 35.47
CA PRO A 14 -19.29 12.30 34.64
C PRO A 14 -19.13 12.84 33.21
N THR A 15 -17.91 12.75 32.68
CA THR A 15 -17.57 13.24 31.34
C THR A 15 -17.51 12.07 30.36
N ILE A 16 -18.35 12.12 29.31
CA ILE A 16 -18.34 11.12 28.24
C ILE A 16 -17.43 11.61 27.11
N ILE A 17 -16.51 10.76 26.66
CA ILE A 17 -15.57 11.08 25.57
C ILE A 17 -15.82 10.09 24.42
N GLY A 18 -16.23 10.59 23.27
CA GLY A 18 -16.32 9.80 22.04
C GLY A 18 -14.96 9.66 21.36
N CYS A 19 -14.60 8.46 20.93
CA CYS A 19 -13.38 8.20 20.17
C CYS A 19 -13.64 7.14 19.07
N ASP A 20 -13.22 7.41 17.85
CA ASP A 20 -13.31 6.46 16.73
C ASP A 20 -12.06 5.58 16.58
N ASN A 21 -10.93 6.02 17.14
CA ASN A 21 -9.67 5.31 17.11
C ASN A 21 -9.66 4.14 18.09
N GLN A 22 -10.12 2.98 17.61
CA GLN A 22 -10.12 1.73 18.37
C GLN A 22 -8.74 1.35 18.91
N ALA A 23 -7.64 1.72 18.23
CA ALA A 23 -6.30 1.41 18.72
C ALA A 23 -5.96 2.19 19.99
N VAL A 24 -6.42 3.44 20.11
CA VAL A 24 -6.28 4.23 21.35
C VAL A 24 -7.12 3.63 22.46
N ILE A 25 -8.39 3.32 22.20
CA ILE A 25 -9.29 2.71 23.21
C ILE A 25 -8.71 1.40 23.75
N ARG A 26 -8.21 0.53 22.86
CA ARG A 26 -7.55 -0.72 23.25
C ARG A 26 -6.22 -0.46 23.97
N GLY A 27 -5.49 0.57 23.55
CA GLY A 27 -4.21 0.97 24.10
C GLY A 27 -4.30 1.51 25.53
N LEU A 28 -5.39 2.16 25.91
CA LEU A 28 -5.61 2.68 27.27
C LEU A 28 -5.60 1.58 28.35
N ASN A 29 -5.95 0.35 27.98
CA ASN A 29 -5.88 -0.81 28.88
C ASN A 29 -4.56 -1.58 28.77
N ASN A 30 -3.65 -1.17 27.86
CA ASN A 30 -2.41 -1.91 27.60
C ASN A 30 -1.26 -1.39 28.47
N GLN A 31 -0.76 -2.26 29.35
CA GLN A 31 0.36 -1.96 30.25
C GLN A 31 1.75 -2.24 29.63
N GLN A 32 1.81 -2.62 28.34
CA GLN A 32 3.08 -2.91 27.67
C GLN A 32 3.69 -1.68 26.99
N SER A 33 5.02 -1.55 27.09
CA SER A 33 5.77 -0.45 26.50
C SER A 33 5.84 -0.56 24.97
N HIS A 34 5.36 0.48 24.28
CA HIS A 34 5.44 0.62 22.82
C HIS A 34 5.88 2.04 22.43
N SER A 35 6.25 2.27 21.17
CA SER A 35 6.76 3.57 20.69
C SER A 35 5.81 4.75 20.89
N GLY A 36 4.51 4.50 21.06
CA GLY A 36 3.48 5.51 21.37
C GLY A 36 3.09 5.61 22.84
N HIS A 37 3.67 4.81 23.74
CA HIS A 37 3.23 4.72 25.14
C HIS A 37 3.41 6.03 25.91
N HIS A 38 4.39 6.84 25.54
CA HIS A 38 4.57 8.20 26.09
C HIS A 38 3.35 9.12 25.89
N LEU A 39 2.51 8.87 24.87
CA LEU A 39 1.24 9.59 24.68
C LEU A 39 0.16 9.06 25.62
N LEU A 40 0.11 7.75 25.86
CA LEU A 40 -0.81 7.13 26.81
C LEU A 40 -0.49 7.58 28.24
N ASP A 41 0.79 7.61 28.62
CA ASP A 41 1.24 8.18 29.90
C ASP A 41 0.77 9.63 30.10
N HIS A 42 0.75 10.40 29.01
CA HIS A 42 0.26 11.77 29.07
C HIS A 42 -1.26 11.81 29.23
N ILE A 43 -2.01 10.92 28.56
CA ILE A 43 -3.46 10.82 28.72
C ILE A 43 -3.82 10.44 30.16
N HIS A 44 -3.17 9.43 30.74
CA HIS A 44 -3.40 9.03 32.14
C HIS A 44 -3.08 10.15 33.13
N LYS A 45 -2.01 10.93 32.92
CA LYS A 45 -1.74 12.12 33.73
C LYS A 45 -2.84 13.18 33.63
N LEU A 46 -3.39 13.41 32.44
CA LEU A 46 -4.49 14.36 32.25
C LEU A 46 -5.80 13.84 32.87
N GLU A 47 -6.01 12.53 32.86
CA GLU A 47 -7.14 11.85 33.50
C GLU A 47 -7.10 12.03 35.03
N GLU A 48 -5.96 11.72 35.65
CA GLU A 48 -5.71 11.94 37.09
C GLU A 48 -5.99 13.39 37.50
N GLN A 49 -5.56 14.35 36.67
CA GLN A 49 -5.77 15.78 36.92
C GLN A 49 -7.22 16.24 36.76
N LEU A 50 -8.07 15.51 36.02
CA LEU A 50 -9.45 15.92 35.79
C LEU A 50 -10.33 15.65 37.02
N HIS A 51 -9.89 14.80 37.97
CA HIS A 51 -10.58 14.44 39.23
C HIS A 51 -12.10 14.17 39.10
N ALA A 52 -12.56 13.81 37.90
CA ALA A 52 -13.93 13.45 37.57
C ALA A 52 -13.95 12.00 37.05
N LYS A 53 -15.13 11.39 36.92
CA LYS A 53 -15.23 10.11 36.21
C LYS A 53 -15.25 10.38 34.70
N GLN A 54 -14.37 9.74 33.92
CA GLN A 54 -14.42 9.76 32.46
C GLN A 54 -14.85 8.40 31.91
N ASP A 55 -15.83 8.40 31.02
CA ASP A 55 -16.22 7.19 30.28
C ASP A 55 -15.89 7.42 28.79
N ILE A 56 -14.97 6.61 28.25
CA ILE A 56 -14.56 6.66 26.84
C ILE A 56 -15.38 5.64 26.05
N HIS A 57 -16.16 6.13 25.09
CA HIS A 57 -17.01 5.30 24.23
C HIS A 57 -16.49 5.28 22.81
N TRP A 58 -16.54 4.09 22.20
CA TRP A 58 -16.28 3.97 20.77
C TRP A 58 -17.41 4.62 19.98
N VAL A 59 -17.05 5.47 19.02
CA VAL A 59 -17.97 6.11 18.09
C VAL A 59 -17.56 5.71 16.67
N PRO A 60 -18.50 5.38 15.78
CA PRO A 60 -18.16 5.09 14.39
C PRO A 60 -17.69 6.38 13.69
N GLY A 61 -16.53 6.31 13.03
CA GLY A 61 -16.07 7.36 12.14
C GLY A 61 -16.83 7.35 10.80
N HIS A 62 -16.86 8.49 10.11
CA HIS A 62 -17.45 8.65 8.77
C HIS A 62 -18.92 8.25 8.66
N LYS A 63 -19.69 8.58 9.70
CA LYS A 63 -21.15 8.36 9.76
C LYS A 63 -21.93 9.67 9.94
N ASP A 64 -21.38 10.79 9.48
CA ASP A 64 -21.98 12.12 9.61
C ASP A 64 -22.31 12.51 11.06
N PHE A 65 -21.60 11.93 12.03
CA PHE A 65 -21.69 12.35 13.42
C PHE A 65 -20.85 13.61 13.62
N GLU A 66 -21.52 14.76 13.50
CA GLU A 66 -20.90 16.09 13.46
C GLU A 66 -19.78 16.33 14.48
N PRO A 67 -19.91 15.94 15.77
CA PRO A 67 -18.83 16.12 16.74
C PRO A 67 -17.54 15.36 16.39
N ASN A 68 -17.65 14.15 15.84
CA ASN A 68 -16.47 13.36 15.42
C ASN A 68 -15.90 13.88 14.10
N GLU A 69 -16.76 14.25 13.14
CA GLU A 69 -16.31 14.85 11.88
C GLU A 69 -15.56 16.18 12.09
N ARG A 70 -15.99 16.98 13.07
CA ARG A 70 -15.25 18.18 13.47
C ARG A 70 -13.87 17.83 14.04
N ALA A 71 -13.79 16.84 14.92
CA ALA A 71 -12.52 16.40 15.49
C ALA A 71 -11.56 15.85 14.42
N ASP A 72 -12.07 15.06 13.45
CA ASP A 72 -11.29 14.52 12.34
C ASP A 72 -10.77 15.62 11.40
N ARG A 73 -11.60 16.64 11.12
CA ARG A 73 -11.18 17.80 10.32
C ARG A 73 -10.02 18.56 10.97
N GLU A 74 -10.13 18.88 12.25
CA GLU A 74 -9.06 19.57 13.00
C GLU A 74 -7.78 18.72 13.05
N ALA A 75 -7.90 17.39 13.18
CA ALA A 75 -6.76 16.48 13.14
C ALA A 75 -6.09 16.44 11.75
N LYS A 76 -6.88 16.48 10.67
CA LYS A 76 -6.37 16.57 9.28
C LYS A 76 -5.67 17.89 9.03
N ASP A 77 -6.21 19.00 9.49
CA ASP A 77 -5.59 20.32 9.38
C ASP A 77 -4.25 20.36 10.13
N ALA A 78 -4.21 19.79 11.34
CA ALA A 78 -2.97 19.61 12.10
C ALA A 78 -1.93 18.78 11.35
N ALA A 79 -2.33 17.69 10.70
CA ALA A 79 -1.45 16.86 9.89
C ALA A 79 -0.89 17.61 8.66
N GLN A 80 -1.63 18.60 8.13
CA GLN A 80 -1.19 19.49 7.06
C GLN A 80 -0.28 20.64 7.54
N LYS A 81 0.17 20.59 8.81
CA LYS A 81 1.00 21.61 9.47
C LYS A 81 0.27 22.93 9.76
N LEU A 82 -1.06 22.93 9.73
CA LEU A 82 -1.84 24.04 10.28
C LEU A 82 -1.90 23.84 11.79
N THR A 83 -1.30 24.75 12.55
CA THR A 83 -1.18 24.60 14.00
C THR A 83 -1.87 25.77 14.69
N SER A 84 -2.68 25.46 15.70
CA SER A 84 -3.27 26.48 16.57
C SER A 84 -2.18 27.29 17.29
N PRO A 85 -2.47 28.52 17.75
CA PRO A 85 -1.53 29.30 18.54
C PRO A 85 -0.98 28.51 19.73
N ALA A 86 0.30 28.67 20.05
CA ALA A 86 0.96 27.88 21.10
C ALA A 86 0.27 27.96 22.48
N LYS A 87 -0.41 29.08 22.77
CA LYS A 87 -1.19 29.26 24.01
C LYS A 87 -2.36 28.28 24.14
N ASP A 88 -2.95 27.87 23.01
CA ASP A 88 -4.14 27.01 22.95
C ASP A 88 -3.76 25.52 22.93
N LEU A 89 -2.49 25.22 22.66
CA LEU A 89 -1.96 23.87 22.67
C LEU A 89 -1.67 23.37 24.09
N PRO A 90 -1.80 22.05 24.33
CA PRO A 90 -1.27 21.39 25.52
C PRO A 90 0.20 21.66 25.73
N VAL A 91 0.63 21.87 26.99
CA VAL A 91 2.03 22.17 27.34
C VAL A 91 3.02 21.17 26.73
N CYS A 92 2.66 19.89 26.68
CA CYS A 92 3.48 18.83 26.08
C CYS A 92 3.67 19.00 24.56
N LEU A 93 2.70 19.61 23.85
CA LEU A 93 2.69 19.86 22.41
C LEU A 93 3.24 21.24 22.04
N ARG A 94 3.49 22.13 23.00
CA ARG A 94 4.14 23.44 22.77
C ARG A 94 5.63 23.32 22.44
N LYS A 95 6.24 22.15 22.68
CA LYS A 95 7.65 21.91 22.36
C LYS A 95 7.85 22.04 20.85
N LYS A 96 8.84 22.85 20.42
CA LYS A 96 9.12 23.14 19.00
C LYS A 96 9.39 21.90 18.14
N VAL A 97 9.78 20.77 18.75
CA VAL A 97 10.11 19.53 18.04
C VAL A 97 9.43 18.37 18.74
N LEU A 98 8.46 17.75 18.07
CA LEU A 98 7.95 16.44 18.45
C LEU A 98 8.95 15.37 18.01
N PRO A 99 9.14 14.28 18.77
CA PRO A 99 9.96 13.16 18.33
C PRO A 99 9.49 12.65 16.97
N ALA A 100 10.42 12.47 16.04
CA ALA A 100 10.10 11.93 14.74
C ALA A 100 9.57 10.50 14.88
N SER A 101 8.36 10.24 14.39
CA SER A 101 7.80 8.90 14.35
C SER A 101 8.70 8.00 13.49
N VAL A 102 9.10 6.84 14.02
CA VAL A 102 9.85 5.83 13.26
C VAL A 102 9.11 5.45 11.98
N ALA A 103 7.78 5.37 12.03
CA ALA A 103 6.96 5.09 10.86
C ALA A 103 7.03 6.24 9.83
N ALA A 104 6.96 7.49 10.27
CA ALA A 104 7.09 8.65 9.39
C ALA A 104 8.47 8.72 8.72
N LEU A 105 9.54 8.45 9.48
CA LEU A 105 10.90 8.38 8.94
C LEU A 105 11.04 7.26 7.90
N ARG A 106 10.48 6.07 8.17
CA ARG A 106 10.47 4.95 7.21
C ARG A 106 9.71 5.32 5.94
N GLN A 107 8.54 5.96 6.06
CA GLN A 107 7.74 6.40 4.91
C GLN A 107 8.49 7.45 4.07
N GLU A 108 9.12 8.44 4.72
CA GLU A 108 9.90 9.46 4.02
C GLU A 108 11.10 8.83 3.28
N TYR A 109 11.82 7.92 3.95
CA TYR A 109 12.94 7.22 3.36
C TYR A 109 12.50 6.34 2.18
N ALA A 110 11.43 5.57 2.33
CA ALA A 110 10.86 4.76 1.27
C ALA A 110 10.43 5.62 0.07
N ALA A 111 9.80 6.79 0.30
CA ALA A 111 9.44 7.72 -0.75
C ALA A 111 10.68 8.29 -1.48
N LYS A 112 11.74 8.65 -0.74
CA LYS A 112 13.02 9.07 -1.33
C LYS A 112 13.64 7.96 -2.18
N LEU A 113 13.64 6.73 -1.68
CA LEU A 113 14.17 5.57 -2.39
C LEU A 113 13.38 5.28 -3.67
N LYS A 114 12.04 5.30 -3.59
CA LYS A 114 11.15 5.14 -4.75
C LYS A 114 11.44 6.19 -5.82
N ARG A 115 11.60 7.48 -5.45
CA ARG A 115 11.95 8.55 -6.40
C ARG A 115 13.30 8.30 -7.09
N LYS A 116 14.33 7.93 -6.31
CA LYS A 116 15.67 7.60 -6.87
C LYS A 116 15.58 6.43 -7.83
N TRP A 117 14.89 5.38 -7.43
CA TRP A 117 14.77 4.16 -8.22
C TRP A 117 13.99 4.38 -9.51
N THR A 118 12.87 5.11 -9.48
CA THR A 118 12.12 5.52 -10.69
C THR A 118 13.00 6.32 -11.65
N LYS A 119 13.85 7.23 -11.14
CA LYS A 119 14.77 8.01 -11.96
C LYS A 119 15.84 7.12 -12.61
N CYS A 120 16.43 6.19 -11.87
CA CYS A 120 17.40 5.23 -12.37
C CYS A 120 16.77 4.29 -13.41
N TRP A 121 15.56 3.78 -13.14
CA TRP A 121 14.81 2.92 -14.05
C TRP A 121 14.54 3.60 -15.39
N ARG A 122 14.09 4.85 -15.37
CA ARG A 122 13.79 5.60 -16.60
C ARG A 122 15.01 5.77 -17.51
N LYS A 123 16.22 5.84 -16.94
CA LYS A 123 17.48 5.96 -17.68
C LYS A 123 18.09 4.61 -18.08
N SER A 124 17.57 3.50 -17.55
CA SER A 124 18.16 2.18 -17.76
C SER A 124 17.91 1.71 -19.20
N PRO A 125 18.94 1.27 -19.93
CA PRO A 125 18.77 0.58 -21.21
C PRO A 125 17.96 -0.71 -21.10
N ARG A 126 17.88 -1.28 -19.89
CA ARG A 126 17.10 -2.51 -19.64
C ARG A 126 15.58 -2.25 -19.68
N ARG A 127 15.15 -0.99 -19.50
CA ARG A 127 13.74 -0.61 -19.52
C ARG A 127 13.05 -1.05 -20.81
N THR A 128 13.70 -0.92 -21.97
CA THR A 128 13.10 -1.31 -23.25
C THR A 128 12.82 -2.81 -23.32
N ARG A 129 13.71 -3.65 -22.78
CA ARG A 129 13.57 -5.11 -22.76
C ARG A 129 12.47 -5.58 -21.83
N THR A 130 12.36 -4.94 -20.67
CA THR A 130 11.40 -5.31 -19.64
C THR A 130 10.06 -4.60 -19.79
N ALA A 131 9.96 -3.52 -20.57
CA ALA A 131 8.76 -2.67 -20.63
C ALA A 131 7.49 -3.43 -21.03
N GLN A 132 7.61 -4.49 -21.84
CA GLN A 132 6.46 -5.31 -22.21
C GLN A 132 5.92 -6.12 -21.04
N ALA A 133 6.79 -6.63 -20.16
CA ALA A 133 6.41 -7.45 -19.00
C ALA A 133 6.23 -6.66 -17.70
N ALA A 134 7.01 -5.59 -17.54
CA ALA A 134 7.10 -4.76 -16.35
C ALA A 134 7.38 -3.30 -16.75
N PRO A 135 6.36 -2.54 -17.22
CA PRO A 135 6.55 -1.17 -17.65
C PRO A 135 6.91 -0.22 -16.50
N THR A 136 6.44 -0.52 -15.29
CA THR A 136 6.70 0.30 -14.10
C THR A 136 7.72 -0.34 -13.16
N PRO A 137 8.46 0.49 -12.40
CA PRO A 137 9.34 -0.03 -11.35
C PRO A 137 8.57 -0.89 -10.33
N ASP A 138 7.36 -0.49 -9.94
CA ASP A 138 6.56 -1.24 -8.95
C ASP A 138 6.19 -2.65 -9.47
N GLN A 139 5.83 -2.79 -10.75
CA GLN A 139 5.57 -4.11 -11.35
C GLN A 139 6.84 -4.96 -11.44
N MET A 140 7.98 -4.36 -11.78
CA MET A 140 9.25 -5.08 -11.74
C MET A 140 9.54 -5.59 -10.34
N CYS A 141 9.42 -4.74 -9.32
CA CYS A 141 9.60 -5.15 -7.92
C CYS A 141 8.65 -6.29 -7.54
N GLY A 142 7.37 -6.21 -7.93
CA GLY A 142 6.38 -7.26 -7.66
C GLY A 142 6.70 -8.60 -8.32
N LEU A 143 7.26 -8.58 -9.54
CA LEU A 143 7.64 -9.79 -10.27
C LEU A 143 8.94 -10.42 -9.73
N THR A 144 9.85 -9.64 -9.18
CA THR A 144 11.17 -10.13 -8.72
C THR A 144 11.20 -10.43 -7.23
N HIS A 145 10.41 -9.71 -6.43
CA HIS A 145 10.23 -9.92 -4.99
C HIS A 145 8.91 -10.63 -4.70
N THR A 146 8.69 -11.80 -5.31
CA THR A 146 7.55 -12.66 -5.00
C THR A 146 7.74 -13.37 -3.66
N SER A 147 6.65 -13.85 -3.06
CA SER A 147 6.69 -14.61 -1.80
C SER A 147 7.46 -15.93 -1.92
N GLN A 148 7.59 -16.46 -3.13
CA GLN A 148 8.37 -17.66 -3.43
C GLN A 148 9.69 -17.26 -4.10
N LEU A 149 10.81 -17.35 -3.35
CA LEU A 149 12.15 -16.97 -3.81
C LEU A 149 12.55 -17.62 -5.16
N ARG A 150 12.08 -18.85 -5.44
CA ARG A 150 12.32 -19.55 -6.70
C ARG A 150 11.66 -18.86 -7.90
N ASP A 151 10.47 -18.32 -7.71
CA ASP A 151 9.75 -17.61 -8.77
C ASP A 151 10.41 -16.25 -9.03
N GLY A 152 10.81 -15.54 -7.97
CA GLY A 152 11.55 -14.28 -8.08
C GLY A 152 12.83 -14.42 -8.91
N ALA A 153 13.67 -15.43 -8.59
CA ALA A 153 14.91 -15.68 -9.34
C ALA A 153 14.66 -16.11 -10.80
N ARG A 154 13.57 -16.85 -11.06
CA ARG A 154 13.17 -17.22 -12.42
C ARG A 154 12.73 -15.99 -13.22
N ASN A 155 11.94 -15.13 -12.58
CA ASN A 155 11.44 -13.91 -13.18
C ASN A 155 12.57 -12.92 -13.46
N ASP A 156 13.55 -12.80 -12.56
CA ASP A 156 14.76 -12.02 -12.78
C ASP A 156 15.53 -12.48 -14.02
N ARG A 157 15.74 -13.79 -14.17
CA ARG A 157 16.39 -14.37 -15.36
C ARG A 157 15.58 -14.11 -16.62
N ALA A 158 14.26 -14.24 -16.57
CA ALA A 158 13.40 -13.96 -17.71
C ALA A 158 13.44 -12.47 -18.12
N LEU A 159 13.32 -11.55 -17.15
CA LEU A 159 13.37 -10.09 -17.36
C LEU A 159 14.73 -9.61 -17.87
N THR A 160 15.82 -10.24 -17.43
CA THR A 160 17.17 -9.94 -17.90
C THR A 160 17.53 -10.61 -19.23
N GLY A 161 16.70 -11.55 -19.71
CA GLY A 161 16.92 -12.30 -20.94
C GLY A 161 17.92 -13.46 -20.81
N HIS A 162 18.12 -13.95 -19.58
CA HIS A 162 18.96 -15.09 -19.24
C HIS A 162 18.17 -16.38 -18.98
N ALA A 163 16.84 -16.35 -19.09
CA ALA A 163 16.02 -17.55 -19.08
C ALA A 163 16.05 -18.25 -20.46
N PRO A 164 16.12 -19.59 -20.51
CA PRO A 164 16.15 -20.36 -21.75
C PRO A 164 14.74 -20.47 -22.38
N LEU A 165 14.11 -19.34 -22.69
CA LEU A 165 12.82 -19.30 -23.38
C LEU A 165 12.99 -19.65 -24.87
N LYS A 166 12.02 -20.32 -25.50
CA LYS A 166 12.11 -20.78 -26.90
C LYS A 166 12.44 -19.67 -27.88
N GLN A 167 11.92 -18.45 -27.71
CA GLN A 167 12.29 -17.33 -28.58
C GLN A 167 13.80 -17.01 -28.50
N HIS A 168 14.37 -17.04 -27.29
CA HIS A 168 15.81 -16.82 -27.08
C HIS A 168 16.62 -17.97 -27.66
N LEU A 169 16.23 -19.22 -27.36
CA LEU A 169 16.92 -20.43 -27.82
C LEU A 169 16.92 -20.55 -29.35
N HIS A 170 15.80 -20.25 -30.01
CA HIS A 170 15.70 -20.24 -31.46
C HIS A 170 16.61 -19.18 -32.09
N ARG A 171 16.69 -17.98 -31.48
CA ARG A 171 17.59 -16.91 -31.95
C ARG A 171 19.06 -17.31 -31.91
N ILE A 172 19.46 -18.12 -30.92
CA ILE A 172 20.84 -18.65 -30.81
C ILE A 172 21.02 -20.02 -31.49
N LYS A 173 20.02 -20.50 -32.25
CA LYS A 173 20.03 -21.77 -32.99
C LYS A 173 20.14 -23.02 -32.10
N CYS A 174 19.69 -22.93 -30.85
CA CYS A 174 19.61 -24.07 -29.92
C CYS A 174 18.20 -24.68 -29.83
N ALA A 175 17.24 -24.18 -30.62
CA ALA A 175 15.90 -24.73 -30.75
C ALA A 175 15.39 -24.52 -32.18
N ASP A 176 14.60 -25.46 -32.69
CA ASP A 176 14.11 -25.44 -34.08
C ASP A 176 12.96 -24.46 -34.31
N SER A 177 12.27 -24.04 -33.24
CA SER A 177 11.12 -23.15 -33.31
C SER A 177 11.08 -22.20 -32.10
N PRO A 178 10.66 -20.93 -32.29
CA PRO A 178 10.48 -19.98 -31.21
C PRO A 178 9.15 -20.16 -30.45
N ILE A 179 8.26 -21.03 -30.95
CA ILE A 179 6.89 -21.21 -30.44
C ILE A 179 6.88 -21.82 -29.04
N CYS A 180 6.00 -21.30 -28.19
CA CYS A 180 5.81 -21.78 -26.83
C CYS A 180 5.21 -23.20 -26.81
N PRO A 181 5.82 -24.15 -26.08
CA PRO A 181 5.35 -25.53 -26.04
C PRO A 181 4.04 -25.70 -25.25
N SER A 182 3.60 -24.68 -24.50
CA SER A 182 2.36 -24.74 -23.73
C SER A 182 1.15 -24.15 -24.44
N CYS A 183 1.33 -23.21 -25.36
CA CYS A 183 0.22 -22.60 -26.12
C CYS A 183 0.25 -22.93 -27.60
N GLU A 184 1.40 -23.36 -28.15
CA GLU A 184 1.61 -23.75 -29.55
C GLU A 184 1.26 -22.70 -30.62
N MET A 185 0.93 -21.47 -30.21
CA MET A 185 0.49 -20.40 -31.11
C MET A 185 1.49 -19.25 -31.18
N GLU A 186 1.98 -18.81 -30.03
CA GLU A 186 2.80 -17.60 -29.91
C GLU A 186 4.26 -17.92 -29.57
N PRO A 187 5.23 -17.08 -29.97
CA PRO A 187 6.61 -17.19 -29.52
C PRO A 187 6.72 -17.10 -27.99
N GLU A 188 7.55 -17.95 -27.38
CA GLU A 188 7.79 -17.91 -25.94
C GLU A 188 8.71 -16.73 -25.59
N THR A 189 8.12 -15.55 -25.45
CA THR A 189 8.81 -14.31 -25.06
C THR A 189 8.82 -14.13 -23.53
N THR A 190 9.67 -13.25 -23.00
CA THR A 190 9.64 -12.88 -21.57
C THR A 190 8.27 -12.36 -21.13
N ALA A 191 7.61 -11.57 -21.97
CA ALA A 191 6.27 -11.07 -21.70
C ALA A 191 5.23 -12.20 -21.73
N HIS A 192 5.29 -13.10 -22.71
CA HIS A 192 4.44 -14.28 -22.79
C HIS A 192 4.58 -15.13 -21.53
N PHE A 193 5.82 -15.42 -21.12
CA PHE A 193 6.11 -16.25 -19.95
C PHE A 193 5.66 -15.63 -18.61
N LEU A 194 5.84 -14.32 -18.41
CA LEU A 194 5.55 -13.65 -17.14
C LEU A 194 4.11 -13.15 -17.01
N ILE A 195 3.51 -12.69 -18.11
CA ILE A 195 2.16 -12.13 -18.12
C ILE A 195 1.12 -13.24 -18.33
N TRP A 196 1.44 -14.25 -19.15
CA TRP A 196 0.59 -15.41 -19.44
C TRP A 196 1.27 -16.71 -19.04
N PRO A 197 1.36 -17.02 -17.73
CA PRO A 197 1.98 -18.26 -17.29
C PRO A 197 1.26 -19.49 -17.88
N PRO A 198 1.99 -20.61 -18.06
CA PRO A 198 1.42 -21.85 -18.59
C PRO A 198 0.20 -22.27 -17.78
N GLY A 199 -0.92 -22.54 -18.48
CA GLY A 199 -2.24 -22.80 -17.88
C GLY A 199 -3.22 -21.61 -17.89
N ARG A 200 -2.75 -20.39 -18.14
CA ARG A 200 -3.60 -19.19 -18.37
C ARG A 200 -3.48 -18.60 -19.78
N CYS A 201 -2.74 -19.28 -20.66
CA CYS A 201 -2.55 -18.85 -22.04
C CYS A 201 -3.78 -19.07 -22.95
N CYS A 202 -4.83 -19.69 -22.41
CA CYS A 202 -6.14 -19.86 -23.05
C CYS A 202 -7.25 -19.39 -22.10
N VAL A 203 -7.48 -18.08 -22.01
CA VAL A 203 -8.86 -17.60 -21.88
C VAL A 203 -9.24 -17.18 -23.30
N PRO A 204 -10.22 -17.83 -23.95
CA PRO A 204 -10.48 -17.60 -25.36
C PRO A 204 -10.80 -16.12 -25.57
N CYS A 205 -10.00 -15.46 -26.41
CA CYS A 205 -10.37 -14.20 -27.02
C CYS A 205 -11.66 -14.44 -27.80
N ASN A 206 -12.78 -13.93 -27.27
CA ASN A 206 -14.08 -13.92 -27.91
C ASN A 206 -14.13 -12.85 -29.01
N HIS A 207 -13.22 -12.92 -29.98
CA HIS A 207 -13.23 -12.09 -31.17
C HIS A 207 -13.54 -12.94 -32.40
N GLN A 208 -14.84 -12.99 -32.71
CA GLN A 208 -15.45 -13.13 -34.03
C GLN A 208 -14.59 -13.81 -35.11
N ALA A 209 -14.77 -15.12 -35.27
CA ALA A 209 -14.47 -15.77 -36.54
C ALA A 209 -15.55 -15.40 -37.58
N PRO A 210 -15.21 -14.97 -38.81
CA PRO A 210 -16.21 -14.77 -39.85
C PRO A 210 -16.73 -16.13 -40.32
N SER A 211 -18.05 -16.29 -40.25
CA SER A 211 -18.80 -17.44 -40.75
C SER A 211 -18.55 -17.67 -42.24
N ALA A 212 -17.73 -18.67 -42.57
CA ALA A 212 -17.70 -19.26 -43.90
C ALA A 212 -18.53 -20.55 -43.89
N ARG A 213 -19.83 -20.45 -44.22
CA ARG A 213 -20.62 -21.60 -44.67
C ARG A 213 -20.06 -22.04 -46.03
N LYS A 214 -19.46 -23.22 -46.09
CA LYS A 214 -19.36 -24.00 -47.33
C LYS A 214 -20.63 -24.83 -47.44
N GLU A 215 -21.53 -24.43 -48.32
CA GLU A 215 -22.52 -25.35 -48.88
C GLU A 215 -21.80 -26.26 -49.88
N ALA A 216 -21.92 -27.57 -49.70
CA ALA A 216 -21.56 -28.56 -50.70
C ALA A 216 -22.86 -29.09 -51.35
N PRO A 217 -22.91 -29.26 -52.69
CA PRO A 217 -24.09 -29.79 -53.34
C PRO A 217 -24.14 -31.33 -53.20
N ILE A 218 -25.32 -31.83 -52.87
CA ILE A 218 -25.66 -33.25 -52.87
C ILE A 218 -25.88 -33.66 -54.33
N LEU A 219 -25.05 -34.57 -54.84
CA LEU A 219 -25.32 -35.29 -56.07
C LEU A 219 -26.37 -36.38 -55.78
N GLY A 220 -27.46 -36.32 -56.53
CA GLY A 220 -28.46 -37.36 -56.76
C GLY A 220 -29.02 -37.15 -58.15
#